data_AF-A0A268HHP2-F1
#
_entry.id   AF-A0A268HHP2-F1
#
_cell.length_a   1.000
_cell.length_b   1.000
_cell.length_c   1.000
_cell.angle_alpha   90.00
_cell.angle_beta   90.00
_cell.angle_gamma   90.00
#
_symmetry.space_group_name_H-M   'P 1'
#
loop_
_entity.id
_entity.type
_entity.pdbx_description
1 polymer ?
#
loop_
_entity_poly.entity_id
_entity_poly.type
_entity_poly.pdbx_seq_one_letter_code
_entity_poly.pdbx_strand_id
1 'polypeptide(L)'
;MQADTYIPILVAALDNLTAYTREELVGMLIVEQLLKLESGRRAILVATNDSLKQFLRKIGFKSRPATDTSCDTSWVKADIMELDLRTRPFGDWVLHTMPEEQHKKDSLSVNHVRRILQSIQSPSELDRYCSLFTDCHDGRALQQKVMQSLQNPDGLSSEHQDVLLNSFVHYPNKTVKAVAACNMSRATFYRHQKKAIQKLTDMLTL
;
A
#
# COMPACT_ATOMS: atom_id res chain seq x y z
N MET A 1 23.86 0.80 14.27
CA MET A 1 22.64 0.57 13.46
C MET A 1 22.78 -0.79 12.81
N GLN A 2 22.25 -1.84 13.44
CA GLN A 2 22.22 -3.20 12.91
C GLN A 2 20.98 -3.33 12.02
N ALA A 3 21.14 -3.88 10.82
CA ALA A 3 20.01 -4.30 10.00
C ALA A 3 19.66 -5.74 10.39
N ASP A 4 18.46 -5.94 10.95
CA ASP A 4 18.14 -7.17 11.69
C ASP A 4 17.79 -8.40 10.83
N THR A 5 17.66 -8.32 9.50
CA THR A 5 17.55 -9.52 8.65
C THR A 5 17.84 -9.19 7.20
N TYR A 6 18.75 -9.94 6.57
CA TYR A 6 18.94 -9.96 5.11
C TYR A 6 18.41 -11.28 4.59
N ILE A 7 17.41 -11.25 3.71
CA ILE A 7 16.91 -12.44 3.02
C ILE A 7 17.35 -12.34 1.55
N PRO A 8 18.44 -13.02 1.16
CA PRO A 8 18.79 -13.12 -0.25
C PRO A 8 17.80 -14.06 -0.93
N ILE A 9 17.06 -13.56 -1.93
CA ILE A 9 16.18 -14.37 -2.76
C ILE A 9 16.86 -14.53 -4.12
N LEU A 10 17.37 -15.72 -4.39
CA LEU A 10 17.88 -16.10 -5.70
C LEU A 10 16.75 -16.77 -6.48
N VAL A 11 16.32 -16.14 -7.56
CA VAL A 11 15.30 -16.72 -8.45
C VAL A 11 15.95 -17.04 -9.79
N ALA A 12 15.90 -18.32 -10.16
CA ALA A 12 16.22 -18.79 -11.49
C ALA A 12 15.00 -19.54 -12.04
N ALA A 13 14.63 -19.24 -13.28
CA ALA A 13 13.56 -19.95 -13.98
C ALA A 13 14.16 -20.51 -15.29
N LEU A 14 13.82 -21.77 -15.58
CA LEU A 14 14.19 -22.45 -16.82
C LEU A 14 13.21 -22.02 -17.93
N ASP A 15 13.73 -21.73 -19.12
CA ASP A 15 12.95 -21.27 -20.29
C ASP A 15 12.08 -22.38 -20.94
N ASN A 16 12.00 -23.57 -20.34
CA ASN A 16 11.37 -24.74 -20.95
C ASN A 16 9.96 -25.09 -20.42
N LEU A 17 9.34 -24.22 -19.61
CA LEU A 17 7.97 -24.41 -19.13
C LEU A 17 6.99 -23.70 -20.07
N THR A 18 6.20 -24.48 -20.81
CA THR A 18 5.23 -23.96 -21.80
C THR A 18 4.02 -23.24 -21.20
N ALA A 19 3.78 -23.39 -19.89
CA ALA A 19 2.62 -22.82 -19.21
C ALA A 19 2.83 -21.39 -18.69
N TYR A 20 4.08 -20.97 -18.46
CA TYR A 20 4.40 -19.65 -17.91
C TYR A 20 5.73 -19.16 -18.46
N THR A 21 5.79 -17.88 -18.81
CA THR A 21 7.03 -17.21 -19.18
C THR A 21 7.97 -17.10 -17.98
N ARG A 22 9.27 -16.98 -18.25
CA ARG A 22 10.30 -16.74 -17.24
C ARG A 22 9.97 -15.53 -16.37
N GLU A 23 9.44 -14.48 -16.99
CA GLU A 23 9.03 -13.23 -16.35
C GLU A 23 7.87 -13.43 -15.39
N GLU A 24 6.88 -14.24 -15.76
CA GLU A 24 5.72 -14.55 -14.91
C GLU A 24 6.12 -15.37 -13.68
N LEU A 25 7.00 -16.36 -13.85
CA LEU A 25 7.52 -17.16 -12.73
C LEU A 25 8.33 -16.31 -11.75
N VAL A 26 9.21 -15.46 -12.28
CA VAL A 26 10.00 -14.52 -11.46
C VAL A 26 9.09 -13.50 -10.77
N GLY A 27 8.09 -12.97 -11.48
CA GLY A 27 7.10 -12.05 -10.94
C GLY A 27 6.29 -12.66 -9.80
N MET A 28 5.78 -13.88 -9.97
CA MET A 28 5.01 -14.59 -8.93
C MET A 28 5.85 -14.84 -7.69
N LEU A 29 7.10 -15.32 -7.85
CA LEU A 29 8.00 -15.59 -6.72
C LEU A 29 8.36 -14.31 -5.96
N ILE A 30 8.60 -13.21 -6.68
CA ILE A 30 8.87 -11.92 -6.04
C ILE A 30 7.62 -11.43 -5.32
N VAL A 31 6.45 -11.43 -5.94
CA VAL A 31 5.19 -11.01 -5.30
C VAL A 31 4.91 -11.84 -4.05
N GLU A 32 5.03 -13.16 -4.11
CA GLU A 32 4.81 -14.04 -2.96
C GLU A 32 5.72 -13.69 -1.78
N GLN A 33 6.98 -13.33 -2.04
CA GLN A 33 7.93 -12.96 -1.00
C GLN A 33 7.73 -11.52 -0.52
N LEU A 34 7.36 -10.60 -1.40
CA LEU A 34 6.99 -9.24 -1.03
C LEU A 34 5.74 -9.21 -0.16
N LEU A 35 4.77 -10.11 -0.39
CA LEU A 35 3.59 -10.26 0.45
C LEU A 35 3.91 -10.70 1.88
N LYS A 36 5.04 -11.36 2.10
CA LYS A 36 5.53 -11.76 3.44
C LYS A 36 6.29 -10.63 4.14
N LEU A 37 6.52 -9.50 3.48
CA LEU A 37 7.14 -8.33 4.11
C LEU A 37 6.15 -7.63 5.04
N GLU A 38 6.34 -7.80 6.33
CA GLU A 38 5.61 -7.02 7.33
C GLU A 38 6.07 -5.55 7.35
N SER A 39 5.23 -4.66 7.88
CA SER A 39 5.59 -3.26 8.12
C SER A 39 6.86 -3.13 8.95
N GLY A 40 7.78 -2.24 8.58
CA GLY A 40 9.05 -2.11 9.29
C GLY A 40 10.23 -2.87 8.67
N ARG A 41 10.04 -3.51 7.51
CA ARG A 41 11.10 -4.24 6.80
C ARG A 41 11.62 -3.48 5.59
N ARG A 42 12.87 -3.78 5.23
CA ARG A 42 13.54 -3.28 4.03
C ARG A 42 13.84 -4.48 3.14
N ALA A 43 13.38 -4.43 1.90
CA ALA A 43 13.71 -5.43 0.89
C ALA A 43 14.84 -4.92 0.01
N ILE A 44 15.87 -5.73 -0.15
CA ILE A 44 16.98 -5.48 -1.06
C ILE A 44 17.07 -6.68 -1.99
N LEU A 45 16.95 -6.43 -3.29
CA LEU A 45 17.03 -7.42 -4.34
C LEU A 45 18.18 -7.03 -5.28
N VAL A 46 18.86 -8.01 -5.87
CA VAL A 46 19.79 -7.76 -6.98
C VAL A 46 19.12 -8.28 -8.24
N ALA A 47 18.90 -7.38 -9.20
CA ALA A 47 18.25 -7.71 -10.46
C ALA A 47 19.21 -7.46 -11.63
N THR A 48 19.38 -8.48 -12.46
CA THR A 48 20.16 -8.40 -13.71
C THR A 48 19.23 -8.25 -14.93
N ASN A 49 18.02 -8.82 -14.88
CA ASN A 49 17.02 -8.71 -15.94
C ASN A 49 16.33 -7.33 -15.98
N ASP A 50 16.29 -6.69 -17.16
CA ASP A 50 15.74 -5.33 -17.32
C ASP A 50 14.22 -5.25 -17.20
N SER A 51 13.48 -6.25 -17.68
CA SER A 51 12.03 -6.34 -17.51
C SER A 51 11.66 -6.40 -16.02
N LEU A 52 12.43 -7.16 -15.24
CA LEU A 52 12.28 -7.23 -13.79
C LEU A 52 12.60 -5.89 -13.13
N LYS A 53 13.70 -5.22 -13.51
CA LYS A 53 14.02 -3.89 -12.97
C LYS A 53 12.91 -2.88 -13.25
N GLN A 54 12.34 -2.89 -14.46
CA GLN A 54 11.23 -2.02 -14.82
C GLN A 54 9.99 -2.31 -13.97
N PHE A 55 9.64 -3.58 -13.79
CA PHE A 55 8.55 -3.98 -12.90
C PHE A 55 8.79 -3.52 -11.45
N LEU A 56 9.97 -3.82 -10.89
CA LEU A 56 10.33 -3.44 -9.53
C LEU A 56 10.26 -1.90 -9.33
N ARG A 57 10.68 -1.10 -10.31
CA ARG A 57 10.54 0.36 -10.28
C ARG A 57 9.08 0.81 -10.26
N LYS A 58 8.22 0.18 -11.07
CA LYS A 58 6.77 0.49 -11.08
C LYS A 58 6.12 0.24 -9.71
N ILE A 59 6.57 -0.80 -9.01
CA ILE A 59 6.09 -1.12 -7.67
C ILE A 59 6.86 -0.36 -6.57
N GLY A 60 7.64 0.68 -6.89
CA GLY A 60 8.23 1.59 -5.91
C GLY A 60 9.62 1.22 -5.39
N PHE A 61 10.30 0.21 -5.96
CA PHE A 61 11.72 -0.02 -5.67
C PHE A 61 12.58 1.09 -6.27
N LYS A 62 13.55 1.56 -5.48
CA LYS A 62 14.62 2.44 -5.94
C LYS A 62 15.77 1.60 -6.47
N SER A 63 16.34 2.02 -7.59
CA SER A 63 17.44 1.32 -8.25
C SER A 63 18.75 2.07 -8.00
N ARG A 64 19.81 1.33 -7.68
CA ARG A 64 21.19 1.83 -7.70
C ARG A 64 22.08 0.77 -8.35
N PRO A 65 23.13 1.16 -9.10
CA PRO A 65 24.06 0.19 -9.66
C PRO A 65 24.72 -0.63 -8.54
N ALA A 66 24.93 -1.92 -8.79
CA ALA A 66 25.70 -2.76 -7.88
C ALA A 66 27.17 -2.29 -7.86
N THR A 67 27.77 -2.25 -6.67
CA THR A 67 29.20 -1.89 -6.51
C THR A 67 30.11 -3.03 -6.96
N ASP A 68 29.62 -4.26 -6.90
CA ASP A 68 30.29 -5.47 -7.38
C ASP A 68 29.73 -5.84 -8.74
N THR A 69 30.58 -5.76 -9.77
CA THR A 69 30.26 -6.03 -11.17
C THR A 69 30.72 -7.43 -11.59
N SER A 70 31.09 -8.32 -10.65
CA SER A 70 31.55 -9.68 -10.96
C SER A 70 30.52 -10.53 -11.71
N CYS A 71 29.23 -10.22 -11.53
CA CYS A 71 28.12 -10.86 -12.23
C CYS A 71 27.68 -10.10 -13.51
N ASP A 72 28.34 -9.00 -13.88
CA ASP A 72 28.00 -8.25 -15.08
C ASP A 72 28.47 -9.01 -16.33
N THR A 73 27.60 -9.09 -17.32
CA THR A 73 27.97 -9.52 -18.68
C THR A 73 27.86 -8.32 -19.62
N SER A 74 28.47 -8.36 -20.81
CA SER A 74 28.51 -7.21 -21.73
C SER A 74 27.13 -6.66 -22.13
N TRP A 75 26.06 -7.43 -21.95
CA TRP A 75 24.68 -7.06 -22.27
C TRP A 75 23.78 -6.86 -21.04
N VAL A 76 24.24 -7.19 -19.82
CA VAL A 76 23.40 -7.18 -18.61
C VAL A 76 24.21 -6.71 -17.39
N LYS A 77 23.77 -5.61 -16.78
CA LYS A 77 24.34 -5.05 -15.54
C LYS A 77 23.47 -5.37 -14.33
N ALA A 78 24.09 -5.68 -13.19
CA ALA A 78 23.38 -5.88 -11.94
C ALA A 78 22.99 -4.54 -11.28
N ASP A 79 21.70 -4.37 -11.01
CA ASP A 79 21.19 -3.26 -10.20
C ASP A 79 20.74 -3.78 -8.83
N ILE A 80 21.11 -3.05 -7.78
CA ILE A 80 20.54 -3.23 -6.45
C ILE A 80 19.22 -2.46 -6.41
N MET A 81 18.15 -3.21 -6.22
CA MET A 81 16.77 -2.74 -6.13
C MET A 81 16.36 -2.74 -4.65
N GLU A 82 15.93 -1.59 -4.14
CA GLU A 82 15.60 -1.41 -2.73
C GLU A 82 14.19 -0.87 -2.51
N LEU A 83 13.45 -1.50 -1.59
CA LEU A 83 12.18 -1.02 -1.07
C LEU A 83 12.25 -0.89 0.45
N ASP A 84 12.06 0.32 0.97
CA ASP A 84 12.07 0.60 2.41
C ASP A 84 10.65 0.87 2.92
N LEU A 85 10.10 -0.05 3.71
CA LEU A 85 8.78 0.03 4.32
C LEU A 85 8.83 0.41 5.81
N ARG A 86 9.97 0.89 6.30
CA ARG A 86 10.10 1.37 7.70
C ARG A 86 9.40 2.69 7.93
N THR A 87 9.30 3.51 6.90
CA THR A 87 8.70 4.85 6.96
C THR A 87 7.34 4.93 6.29
N ARG A 88 6.84 3.83 5.69
CA ARG A 88 5.53 3.76 5.02
C ARG A 88 4.78 2.50 5.44
N PRO A 89 3.47 2.59 5.77
CA PRO A 89 2.64 1.42 6.01
C PRO A 89 2.65 0.48 4.79
N PHE A 90 2.91 -0.81 4.99
CA PHE A 90 2.88 -1.83 3.92
C PHE A 90 1.56 -1.83 3.14
N GLY A 91 0.44 -1.57 3.82
CA GLY A 91 -0.87 -1.43 3.19
C GLY A 91 -0.93 -0.32 2.14
N ASP A 92 -0.23 0.80 2.35
CA ASP A 92 -0.19 1.92 1.39
C ASP A 92 0.62 1.52 0.15
N TRP A 93 1.72 0.79 0.36
CA TRP A 93 2.61 0.34 -0.71
C TRP A 93 1.95 -0.66 -1.66
N VAL A 94 1.23 -1.67 -1.13
CA VAL A 94 0.50 -2.65 -1.94
C VAL A 94 -0.58 -1.96 -2.80
N LEU A 95 -1.27 -0.97 -2.23
CA LEU A 95 -2.39 -0.30 -2.90
C LEU A 95 -1.95 0.63 -4.04
N HIS A 96 -0.79 1.27 -3.96
CA HIS A 96 -0.23 2.07 -5.07
C HIS A 96 0.34 1.22 -6.21
N THR A 97 0.63 -0.04 -5.91
CA THR A 97 1.33 -0.97 -6.80
C THR A 97 0.38 -1.75 -7.71
N MET A 98 -0.86 -2.00 -7.25
CA MET A 98 -1.83 -2.69 -8.08
C MET A 98 -2.40 -1.74 -9.13
N PRO A 99 -2.37 -2.09 -10.43
CA PRO A 99 -3.14 -1.35 -11.43
C PRO A 99 -4.60 -1.37 -10.97
N GLU A 100 -5.22 -0.20 -10.85
CA GLU A 100 -6.65 -0.14 -10.58
C GLU A 100 -7.34 -0.90 -11.70
N GLU A 101 -7.90 -2.06 -11.36
CA GLU A 101 -8.75 -2.79 -12.30
C GLU A 101 -9.85 -1.84 -12.73
N GLN A 102 -9.88 -1.53 -14.02
CA GLN A 102 -10.97 -0.83 -14.69
C GLN A 102 -12.21 -1.74 -14.67
N HIS A 103 -12.85 -1.86 -13.51
CA HIS A 103 -14.05 -2.63 -13.35
C HIS A 103 -15.17 -1.80 -12.69
N LYS A 104 -16.08 -1.40 -13.60
CA LYS A 104 -17.47 -0.99 -13.42
C LYS A 104 -17.75 0.25 -12.56
N LYS A 105 -18.46 1.19 -13.20
CA LYS A 105 -19.35 2.15 -12.54
C LYS A 105 -20.16 1.46 -11.42
N ASP A 106 -20.26 2.17 -10.30
CA ASP A 106 -21.36 2.13 -9.32
C ASP A 106 -21.20 1.30 -8.04
N SER A 107 -19.99 1.09 -7.49
CA SER A 107 -19.92 0.86 -6.04
C SER A 107 -18.68 1.39 -5.34
N LEU A 108 -18.93 2.06 -4.21
CA LEU A 108 -17.91 2.47 -3.27
C LEU A 108 -17.31 1.21 -2.63
N SER A 109 -16.00 1.00 -2.78
CA SER A 109 -15.29 -0.13 -2.19
C SER A 109 -14.55 0.30 -0.93
N VAL A 110 -14.21 -0.67 -0.08
CA VAL A 110 -13.35 -0.46 1.10
C VAL A 110 -12.02 0.19 0.73
N ASN A 111 -11.50 -0.15 -0.45
CA ASN A 111 -10.26 0.42 -0.96
C ASN A 111 -10.44 1.89 -1.36
N HIS A 112 -11.56 2.25 -1.98
CA HIS A 112 -11.89 3.65 -2.27
C HIS A 112 -11.96 4.46 -0.97
N VAL A 113 -12.67 3.97 0.06
CA VAL A 113 -12.79 4.67 1.35
C VAL A 113 -11.45 4.81 2.05
N ARG A 114 -10.59 3.78 2.02
CA ARG A 114 -9.23 3.90 2.56
C ARG A 114 -8.43 4.98 1.85
N ARG A 115 -8.50 5.07 0.51
CA ARG A 115 -7.80 6.10 -0.28
C ARG A 115 -8.33 7.51 -0.01
N ILE A 116 -9.65 7.64 0.14
CA ILE A 116 -10.30 8.88 0.55
C ILE A 116 -9.78 9.32 1.93
N LEU A 117 -9.76 8.42 2.92
CA LEU A 117 -9.22 8.70 4.25
C LEU A 117 -7.73 9.07 4.24
N GLN A 118 -6.92 8.43 3.41
CA GLN A 118 -5.50 8.77 3.25
C GLN A 118 -5.32 10.16 2.64
N SER A 119 -6.22 10.56 1.74
CA SER A 119 -6.20 11.83 1.03
C SER A 119 -7.02 12.91 1.75
N ILE A 120 -7.51 12.64 2.97
CA ILE A 120 -8.52 13.48 3.65
C ILE A 120 -8.03 14.91 3.95
N GLN A 121 -6.72 15.14 3.98
CA GLN A 121 -6.11 16.45 4.20
C GLN A 121 -5.95 17.27 2.91
N SER A 122 -6.14 16.65 1.75
CA SER A 122 -5.87 17.23 0.43
C SER A 122 -7.14 17.19 -0.43
N PRO A 123 -8.02 18.22 -0.37
CA PRO A 123 -9.26 18.25 -1.14
C PRO A 123 -9.07 18.03 -2.65
N SER A 124 -7.97 18.55 -3.22
CA SER A 124 -7.63 18.34 -4.64
C SER A 124 -7.38 16.87 -5.01
N GLU A 125 -6.91 16.05 -4.07
CA GLU A 125 -6.73 14.61 -4.29
C GLU A 125 -8.03 13.82 -4.14
N LEU A 126 -9.08 14.45 -3.59
CA LEU A 126 -10.39 13.85 -3.39
C LEU A 126 -11.30 14.00 -4.62
N ASP A 127 -11.03 14.97 -5.50
CA ASP A 127 -11.83 15.22 -6.71
C ASP A 127 -12.03 13.96 -7.57
N ARG A 128 -11.00 13.11 -7.67
CA ARG A 128 -11.04 11.84 -8.41
C ARG A 128 -12.02 10.81 -7.85
N TYR A 129 -12.48 10.98 -6.61
CA TYR A 129 -13.42 10.07 -5.94
C TYR A 129 -14.85 10.63 -5.91
N CYS A 130 -15.07 11.89 -6.28
CA CYS A 130 -16.39 12.51 -6.25
C CYS A 130 -17.40 11.78 -7.13
N SER A 131 -16.99 11.19 -8.25
CA SER A 131 -17.87 10.41 -9.12
C SER A 131 -18.45 9.14 -8.45
N LEU A 132 -17.93 8.73 -7.29
CA LEU A 132 -18.46 7.62 -6.49
C LEU A 132 -19.62 8.04 -5.58
N PHE A 133 -19.90 9.35 -5.48
CA PHE A 133 -20.91 9.92 -4.60
C PHE A 133 -21.87 10.80 -5.42
N THR A 134 -23.17 10.60 -5.24
CA THR A 134 -24.19 11.36 -6.00
C THR A 134 -24.32 12.81 -5.53
N ASP A 135 -23.94 13.09 -4.29
CA ASP A 135 -24.11 14.36 -3.58
C ASP A 135 -22.83 15.18 -3.43
N CYS A 136 -21.69 14.68 -3.90
CA CYS A 136 -20.40 15.36 -3.81
C CYS A 136 -19.94 15.84 -5.19
N HIS A 137 -19.95 17.16 -5.41
CA HIS A 137 -19.55 17.76 -6.68
C HIS A 137 -18.05 18.09 -6.76
N ASP A 138 -17.39 18.23 -5.61
CA ASP A 138 -15.96 18.50 -5.50
C ASP A 138 -15.34 17.80 -4.27
N GLY A 139 -14.02 17.80 -4.20
CA GLY A 139 -13.27 17.17 -3.14
C GLY A 139 -13.48 17.81 -1.76
N ARG A 140 -13.93 19.08 -1.70
CA ARG A 140 -14.29 19.73 -0.43
C ARG A 140 -15.60 19.19 0.12
N ALA A 141 -16.62 19.03 -0.72
CA ALA A 141 -17.88 18.42 -0.35
C ALA A 141 -17.66 16.98 0.13
N LEU A 142 -16.83 16.21 -0.58
CA LEU A 142 -16.46 14.86 -0.16
C LEU A 142 -15.69 14.84 1.17
N GLN A 143 -14.72 15.75 1.35
CA GLN A 143 -13.99 15.90 2.62
C GLN A 143 -14.96 16.19 3.77
N GLN A 144 -15.88 17.14 3.59
CA GLN A 144 -16.86 17.51 4.60
C GLN A 144 -17.77 16.34 4.96
N LYS A 145 -18.31 15.63 3.96
CA LYS A 145 -19.15 14.45 4.17
C LYS A 145 -18.44 13.39 5.02
N VAL A 146 -17.21 13.02 4.63
CA VAL A 146 -16.43 12.01 5.35
C VAL A 146 -16.07 12.47 6.76
N MET A 147 -15.64 13.74 6.92
CA MET A 147 -15.31 14.28 8.24
C MET A 147 -16.54 14.37 9.15
N GLN A 148 -17.72 14.67 8.62
CA GLN A 148 -18.98 14.62 9.37
C GLN A 148 -19.28 13.19 9.84
N SER A 149 -19.14 12.18 8.97
CA SER A 149 -19.31 10.77 9.37
C SER A 149 -18.29 10.32 10.41
N LEU A 150 -17.08 10.91 10.43
CA LEU A 150 -16.06 10.63 11.44
C LEU A 150 -16.32 11.35 12.77
N GLN A 151 -16.92 12.53 12.76
CA GLN A 151 -17.16 13.35 13.96
C GLN A 151 -18.49 13.04 14.64
N ASN A 152 -19.53 12.73 13.86
CA ASN A 152 -20.87 12.36 14.33
C ASN A 152 -21.22 10.95 13.82
N PRO A 153 -20.60 9.90 14.37
CA PRO A 153 -20.77 8.57 13.84
C PRO A 153 -22.10 7.94 14.29
N ASP A 154 -23.15 8.09 13.48
CA ASP A 154 -24.30 7.19 13.56
C ASP A 154 -23.88 5.81 13.02
N GLY A 155 -23.35 4.94 13.89
CA GLY A 155 -23.03 3.54 13.54
C GLY A 155 -21.57 3.09 13.77
N LEU A 156 -20.64 4.00 14.10
CA LEU A 156 -19.32 3.61 14.61
C LEU A 156 -19.31 3.58 16.14
N SER A 157 -18.63 2.58 16.71
CA SER A 157 -18.29 2.61 18.13
C SER A 157 -17.20 3.67 18.38
N SER A 158 -17.12 4.16 19.62
CA SER A 158 -16.05 5.07 20.05
C SER A 158 -14.65 4.54 19.68
N GLU A 159 -14.41 3.25 19.89
CA GLU A 159 -13.14 2.62 19.51
C GLU A 159 -12.84 2.70 18.01
N HIS A 160 -13.85 2.50 17.15
CA HIS A 160 -13.65 2.60 15.70
C HIS A 160 -13.44 4.04 15.26
N GLN A 161 -14.16 4.98 15.88
CA GLN A 161 -14.00 6.40 15.66
C GLN A 161 -12.57 6.84 16.02
N ASP A 162 -12.11 6.49 17.23
CA ASP A 162 -10.77 6.81 17.71
C ASP A 162 -9.70 6.24 16.80
N VAL A 163 -9.85 5.00 16.34
CA VAL A 163 -8.90 4.39 15.42
C VAL A 163 -8.87 5.14 14.09
N LEU A 164 -10.00 5.54 13.52
CA LEU A 164 -10.03 6.28 12.25
C LEU A 164 -9.45 7.69 12.41
N LEU A 165 -9.87 8.44 13.42
CA LEU A 165 -9.39 9.80 13.69
C LEU A 165 -7.89 9.81 13.98
N ASN A 166 -7.40 8.91 14.83
CA ASN A 166 -5.97 8.84 15.13
C ASN A 166 -5.15 8.41 13.90
N SER A 167 -5.67 7.49 13.07
CA SER A 167 -4.96 6.99 11.89
C SER A 167 -4.82 8.03 10.78
N PHE A 168 -5.91 8.74 10.48
CA PHE A 168 -6.02 9.52 9.24
C PHE A 168 -6.08 11.03 9.47
N VAL A 169 -6.50 11.49 10.65
CA VAL A 169 -6.67 12.91 10.96
C VAL A 169 -5.55 13.42 11.87
N HIS A 170 -5.34 12.82 13.04
CA HIS A 170 -4.38 13.33 14.03
C HIS A 170 -2.94 12.94 13.73
N TYR A 171 -2.71 11.71 13.28
CA TYR A 171 -1.37 11.18 13.02
C TYR A 171 -1.25 10.57 11.61
N PRO A 172 -1.55 11.34 10.55
CA PRO A 172 -1.43 10.85 9.19
C PRO A 172 0.02 10.36 8.94
N ASN A 173 0.14 9.18 8.35
CA ASN A 173 1.42 8.51 8.06
C ASN A 173 2.30 8.21 9.29
N LYS A 174 1.78 8.32 10.52
CA LYS A 174 2.51 8.09 11.78
C LYS A 174 1.86 6.99 12.61
N THR A 175 1.81 5.77 12.04
CA THR A 175 1.11 4.62 12.62
C THR A 175 1.53 4.28 14.05
N VAL A 176 2.80 4.42 14.41
CA VAL A 176 3.27 4.16 15.78
C VAL A 176 2.61 5.11 16.79
N LYS A 177 2.45 6.39 16.42
CA LYS A 177 1.77 7.37 17.27
C LYS A 177 0.27 7.13 17.31
N ALA A 178 -0.34 6.79 16.18
CA ALA A 178 -1.77 6.44 16.12
C ALA A 178 -2.11 5.23 16.99
N VAL A 179 -1.30 4.17 16.94
CA VAL A 179 -1.45 2.97 17.78
C VAL A 179 -1.33 3.32 19.26
N ALA A 180 -0.31 4.11 19.63
CA ALA A 180 -0.09 4.53 21.01
C ALA A 180 -1.26 5.38 21.53
N ALA A 181 -1.82 6.27 20.71
CA ALA A 181 -2.96 7.10 21.07
C ALA A 181 -4.23 6.29 21.35
N CYS A 182 -4.39 5.12 20.72
CA CYS A 182 -5.52 4.22 20.97
C CYS A 182 -5.32 3.28 22.17
N ASN A 183 -4.17 3.32 22.87
CA ASN A 183 -3.83 2.41 23.97
C ASN A 183 -3.99 0.91 23.63
N MET A 184 -3.71 0.54 22.38
CA MET A 184 -3.87 -0.82 21.87
C MET A 184 -2.53 -1.42 21.45
N SER A 185 -2.46 -2.76 21.45
CA SER A 185 -1.39 -3.46 20.72
C SER A 185 -1.52 -3.17 19.23
N ARG A 186 -0.40 -3.24 18.48
CA ARG A 186 -0.41 -3.06 17.01
C ARG A 186 -1.36 -4.03 16.32
N ALA A 187 -1.36 -5.31 16.71
CA ALA A 187 -2.22 -6.33 16.12
C ALA A 187 -3.71 -6.03 16.36
N THR A 188 -4.07 -5.62 17.58
CA THR A 188 -5.43 -5.20 17.92
C THR A 188 -5.83 -3.98 17.10
N PHE A 189 -4.98 -2.95 17.07
CA PHE A 189 -5.23 -1.73 16.32
C PHE A 189 -5.54 -2.00 14.85
N TYR A 190 -4.75 -2.82 14.16
CA TYR A 190 -5.01 -3.12 12.74
C TYR A 190 -6.32 -3.90 12.52
N ARG A 191 -6.70 -4.78 13.45
CA ARG A 191 -8.00 -5.47 13.39
C ARG A 191 -9.16 -4.48 13.51
N HIS A 192 -9.08 -3.55 14.46
CA HIS A 192 -10.09 -2.50 14.64
C HIS A 192 -10.10 -1.53 13.45
N GLN A 193 -8.94 -1.15 12.92
CA GLN A 193 -8.84 -0.26 11.76
C GLN A 193 -9.49 -0.88 10.52
N LYS A 194 -9.22 -2.16 10.25
CA LYS A 194 -9.85 -2.88 9.13
C LYS A 194 -11.38 -2.90 9.27
N LYS A 195 -11.89 -3.21 10.47
CA LYS A 195 -13.34 -3.22 10.75
C LYS A 195 -13.96 -1.82 10.65
N ALA A 196 -13.27 -0.80 11.15
CA ALA A 196 -13.75 0.58 11.13
C ALA A 196 -13.87 1.12 9.70
N ILE A 197 -12.89 0.84 8.82
CA ILE A 197 -12.96 1.23 7.41
C ILE A 197 -14.10 0.50 6.69
N GLN A 198 -14.29 -0.81 6.97
CA GLN A 198 -15.44 -1.54 6.42
C GLN A 198 -16.76 -0.89 6.82
N LYS A 199 -16.96 -0.64 8.11
CA LYS A 199 -18.17 0.03 8.61
C LYS A 199 -18.38 1.40 7.97
N LEU A 200 -17.33 2.20 7.85
CA LEU A 200 -17.42 3.50 7.17
C LEU A 200 -17.81 3.35 5.71
N THR A 201 -17.34 2.31 5.03
CA THR A 201 -17.74 2.00 3.66
C THR A 201 -19.22 1.69 3.58
N ASP A 202 -19.72 0.84 4.47
CA ASP A 202 -21.12 0.47 4.52
C ASP A 202 -22.01 1.70 4.78
N MET A 203 -21.60 2.61 5.67
CA MET A 203 -22.31 3.86 5.95
C MET A 203 -22.30 4.85 4.78
N LEU A 204 -21.21 4.93 4.04
CA LEU A 204 -21.07 5.86 2.91
C LEU A 204 -21.73 5.35 1.61
N THR A 205 -22.18 4.09 1.60
CA THR A 205 -22.87 3.48 0.46
C THR A 205 -24.41 3.61 0.58
N LEU A 206 -24.91 3.93 1.78
CA LEU A 206 -26.31 4.21 2.09
C LEU A 206 -26.67 5.68 1.80
#